data_AF-A0A9X3XCE4-F1
#
_entry.id   AF-A0A9X3XCE4-F1
#
_cell.length_a   1.000
_cell.length_b   1.000
_cell.length_c   1.000
_cell.angle_alpha   90.00
_cell.angle_beta   90.00
_cell.angle_gamma   90.00
#
_symmetry.space_group_name_H-M   'P 1'
#
loop_
_entity.id
_entity.type
_entity.pdbx_description
1 polymer ?
#
loop_
_entity_poly.entity_id
_entity_poly.type
_entity_poly.pdbx_seq_one_letter_code
_entity_poly.pdbx_strand_id
1 'polypeptide(L)'
;MADDSERLLGVPFDDLLVTVIETKFPWLHAGRVVWARTQDWKQALFWVKPDGEVRHLNGPDGLANLSRMLVESTGPLPKGLPPIKLAEATRQLTFEPRGQVASREFLQRVRPYMANWLAEDNPQSRKLFEEQCEDPALHQQGHGWTLLFRCFNVKGGVELWTVKGDESHVAETKKTLVCPAGTFVWPMA
;
A
#
# COMPACT_ATOMS: atom_id res chain seq x y z
N MET A 1 -23.48 26.47 -4.54
CA MET A 1 -22.35 25.56 -4.80
C MET A 1 -22.76 24.25 -4.18
N ALA A 2 -23.03 23.23 -5.00
CA ALA A 2 -23.36 21.92 -4.47
C ALA A 2 -22.15 21.38 -3.73
N ASP A 3 -22.41 20.76 -2.60
CA ASP A 3 -21.41 20.20 -1.70
C ASP A 3 -20.75 19.00 -2.42
N ASP A 4 -19.61 19.23 -3.08
CA ASP A 4 -18.81 18.16 -3.71
C ASP A 4 -18.32 17.11 -2.69
N SER A 5 -18.59 17.30 -1.39
CA SER A 5 -18.35 16.30 -0.36
C SER A 5 -19.31 15.10 -0.41
N GLU A 6 -20.46 15.19 -1.11
CA GLU A 6 -21.43 14.08 -1.22
C GLU A 6 -21.15 13.11 -2.37
N ARG A 7 -20.21 13.44 -3.27
CA ARG A 7 -19.87 12.63 -4.44
C ARG A 7 -18.42 12.16 -4.41
N LEU A 8 -18.22 10.87 -4.18
CA LEU A 8 -16.91 10.23 -4.29
C LEU A 8 -16.90 9.35 -5.54
N LEU A 9 -15.82 9.44 -6.34
CA LEU A 9 -15.72 8.73 -7.63
C LEU A 9 -16.84 9.08 -8.63
N GLY A 10 -17.48 10.26 -8.47
CA GLY A 10 -18.59 10.71 -9.31
C GLY A 10 -19.95 10.08 -8.96
N VAL A 11 -20.06 9.36 -7.83
CA VAL A 11 -21.31 8.77 -7.34
C VAL A 11 -21.60 9.18 -5.89
N PRO A 12 -22.86 9.18 -5.44
CA PRO A 12 -23.22 9.35 -4.04
C PRO A 12 -22.53 8.32 -3.14
N PHE A 13 -22.28 8.70 -1.88
CA PHE A 13 -21.67 7.80 -0.90
C PHE A 13 -22.47 6.50 -0.67
N ASP A 14 -23.80 6.59 -0.71
CA ASP A 14 -24.71 5.44 -0.54
C ASP A 14 -24.57 4.38 -1.64
N ASP A 15 -24.02 4.76 -2.81
CA ASP A 15 -23.78 3.86 -3.93
C ASP A 15 -22.40 3.17 -3.87
N LEU A 16 -21.63 3.41 -2.80
CA LEU A 16 -20.31 2.84 -2.61
C LEU A 16 -20.35 1.60 -1.72
N LEU A 17 -19.68 0.55 -2.20
CA LEU A 17 -19.30 -0.58 -1.36
C LEU A 17 -18.09 -0.17 -0.52
N VAL A 18 -18.33 0.03 0.77
CA VAL A 18 -17.34 0.53 1.73
C VAL A 18 -16.80 -0.61 2.59
N THR A 19 -15.48 -0.67 2.73
CA THR A 19 -14.80 -1.57 3.66
C THR A 19 -13.82 -0.77 4.50
N VAL A 20 -13.97 -0.83 5.82
CA VAL A 20 -13.00 -0.26 6.76
C VAL A 20 -11.81 -1.22 6.83
N ILE A 21 -10.60 -0.71 6.57
CA ILE A 21 -9.38 -1.52 6.52
C ILE A 21 -8.34 -1.11 7.58
N GLU A 22 -8.75 -0.33 8.58
CA GLU A 22 -7.87 0.18 9.65
C GLU A 22 -7.21 -0.94 10.46
N THR A 23 -7.84 -2.12 10.55
CA THR A 23 -7.28 -3.28 11.25
C THR A 23 -5.98 -3.78 10.63
N LYS A 24 -5.68 -3.41 9.37
CA LYS A 24 -4.39 -3.66 8.72
C LYS A 24 -3.28 -2.71 9.20
N PHE A 25 -3.65 -1.60 9.83
CA PHE A 25 -2.78 -0.50 10.22
C PHE A 25 -2.93 -0.21 11.72
N PRO A 26 -2.47 -1.10 12.61
CA PRO A 26 -2.65 -0.93 14.07
C PRO A 26 -1.91 0.30 14.65
N TRP A 27 -1.00 0.89 13.87
CA TRP A 27 -0.30 2.14 14.19
C TRP A 27 -1.11 3.40 13.83
N LEU A 28 -2.24 3.26 13.15
CA LEU A 28 -3.10 4.38 12.76
C LEU A 28 -3.92 4.81 13.98
N HIS A 29 -3.60 6.00 14.52
CA HIS A 29 -4.30 6.55 15.68
C HIS A 29 -5.05 7.85 15.36
N ALA A 30 -4.77 8.47 14.22
CA ALA A 30 -5.36 9.76 13.81
C ALA A 30 -6.61 9.61 12.92
N GLY A 31 -7.43 8.59 13.13
CA GLY A 31 -8.65 8.33 12.35
C GLY A 31 -8.69 6.92 11.79
N ARG A 32 -9.46 6.72 10.70
CA ARG A 32 -9.68 5.42 10.07
C ARG A 32 -9.43 5.45 8.56
N VAL A 33 -9.04 4.31 7.99
CA VAL A 33 -8.91 4.15 6.55
C VAL A 33 -10.08 3.36 5.98
N VAL A 34 -10.70 3.92 4.96
CA VAL A 34 -11.83 3.37 4.23
C VAL A 34 -11.42 3.06 2.79
N TRP A 35 -11.70 1.84 2.33
CA TRP A 35 -11.65 1.47 0.92
C TRP A 35 -13.07 1.47 0.36
N ALA A 36 -13.33 2.39 -0.58
CA ALA A 36 -14.61 2.49 -1.25
C ALA A 36 -14.49 1.99 -2.69
N ARG A 37 -15.52 1.30 -3.16
CA ARG A 37 -15.62 0.79 -4.53
C ARG A 37 -16.99 1.05 -5.13
N THR A 38 -17.02 1.36 -6.41
CA THR A 38 -18.25 1.43 -7.20
C THR A 38 -18.58 0.07 -7.83
N GLN A 39 -19.81 -0.08 -8.34
CA GLN A 39 -20.21 -1.29 -9.08
C GLN A 39 -19.43 -1.50 -10.38
N ASP A 40 -18.93 -0.42 -11.01
CA ASP A 40 -18.05 -0.47 -12.18
C ASP A 40 -16.56 -0.63 -11.82
N TRP A 41 -16.27 -1.08 -10.59
CA TRP A 41 -14.93 -1.40 -10.07
C TRP A 41 -13.95 -0.22 -10.00
N LYS A 42 -14.43 1.03 -10.04
CA LYS A 42 -13.61 2.16 -9.59
C LYS A 42 -13.41 2.07 -8.09
N GLN A 43 -12.24 2.49 -7.63
CA GLN A 43 -11.87 2.36 -6.23
C GLN A 43 -11.10 3.58 -5.74
N ALA A 44 -11.34 3.92 -4.48
CA ALA A 44 -10.65 4.99 -3.78
C ALA A 44 -10.36 4.59 -2.34
N LEU A 45 -9.30 5.17 -1.80
CA LEU A 45 -8.91 5.04 -0.41
C LEU A 45 -9.05 6.39 0.27
N PHE A 46 -9.72 6.39 1.41
CA PHE A 46 -9.99 7.59 2.19
C PHE A 46 -9.40 7.44 3.58
N TRP A 47 -8.81 8.52 4.07
CA TRP A 47 -8.56 8.71 5.48
C TRP A 47 -9.67 9.59 6.04
N VAL A 48 -10.43 9.06 6.99
CA VAL A 48 -11.51 9.75 7.69
C VAL A 48 -11.02 10.10 9.08
N LYS A 49 -10.90 11.39 9.37
CA LYS A 49 -10.43 11.91 10.66
C LYS A 49 -11.53 11.84 11.73
N PRO A 50 -11.18 11.92 13.03
CA PRO A 50 -12.16 11.90 14.13
C PRO A 50 -13.18 13.04 14.09
N ASP A 51 -12.83 14.18 13.50
CA ASP A 51 -13.69 15.36 13.32
C ASP A 51 -14.63 15.26 12.11
N GLY A 52 -14.57 14.16 11.35
CA GLY A 52 -15.37 13.92 10.15
C GLY A 52 -14.71 14.38 8.85
N GLU A 53 -13.53 15.00 8.88
CA GLU A 53 -12.81 15.37 7.66
C GLU A 53 -12.43 14.11 6.85
N VAL A 54 -12.67 14.14 5.53
CA VAL A 54 -12.37 13.03 4.61
C VAL A 54 -11.27 13.45 3.63
N ARG A 55 -10.23 12.63 3.50
CA ARG A 55 -9.11 12.88 2.58
C ARG A 55 -8.83 11.71 1.66
N HIS A 56 -8.65 12.00 0.38
CA HIS A 56 -8.37 11.01 -0.65
C HIS A 56 -6.87 10.64 -0.67
N LEU A 57 -6.54 9.36 -0.48
CA LEU A 57 -5.18 8.86 -0.32
C LEU A 57 -4.52 8.40 -1.63
N ASN A 58 -5.31 8.01 -2.63
CA ASN A 58 -4.83 7.57 -3.95
C ASN A 58 -5.30 8.48 -5.10
N GLY A 59 -5.58 9.75 -4.79
CA GLY A 59 -5.89 10.82 -5.76
C GLY A 59 -4.71 11.76 -6.04
N PRO A 60 -4.93 12.91 -6.70
CA PRO A 60 -3.89 13.90 -7.03
C PRO A 60 -3.05 14.34 -5.82
N ASP A 61 -3.70 14.59 -4.68
CA ASP A 61 -3.05 14.98 -3.42
C ASP A 61 -2.72 13.78 -2.51
N GLY A 62 -2.81 12.56 -3.05
CA GLY A 62 -2.74 11.32 -2.29
C GLY A 62 -1.46 11.19 -1.46
N LEU A 63 -0.32 11.58 -2.04
CA LEU A 63 0.97 11.51 -1.35
C LEU A 63 1.08 12.51 -0.21
N ALA A 64 0.55 13.73 -0.37
CA ALA A 64 0.51 14.74 0.68
C ALA A 64 -0.43 14.29 1.83
N ASN A 65 -1.59 13.74 1.48
CA ASN A 65 -2.54 13.20 2.46
C ASN A 65 -1.98 11.99 3.21
N LEU A 66 -1.30 11.07 2.51
CA LEU A 66 -0.58 9.96 3.13
C LEU A 66 0.47 10.47 4.11
N SER A 67 1.31 11.41 3.68
CA SER A 67 2.37 11.99 4.52
C SER A 67 1.82 12.55 5.83
N ARG A 68 0.75 13.33 5.73
CA ARG A 68 0.10 13.92 6.89
C ARG A 68 -0.53 12.86 7.80
N MET A 69 -1.20 11.86 7.24
CA MET A 69 -1.75 10.74 8.01
C MET A 69 -0.67 10.00 8.78
N LEU A 70 0.47 9.70 8.13
CA LEU A 70 1.59 9.00 8.74
C LEU A 70 2.19 9.83 9.89
N VAL A 71 2.44 11.13 9.67
CA VAL A 71 3.01 12.01 10.68
C VAL A 71 2.06 12.23 11.85
N GLU A 72 0.77 12.46 11.60
CA GLU A 72 -0.23 12.63 12.66
C GLU A 72 -0.41 11.34 13.48
N SER A 73 -0.19 10.16 12.88
CA SER A 73 -0.39 8.87 13.57
C SER A 73 0.85 8.36 14.28
N THR A 74 2.05 8.69 13.77
CA THR A 74 3.30 8.02 14.19
C THR A 74 4.42 8.99 14.54
N GLY A 75 4.22 10.28 14.34
CA GLY A 75 5.25 11.30 14.53
C GLY A 75 6.23 11.40 13.35
N PRO A 76 7.45 11.92 13.57
CA PRO A 76 8.41 12.16 12.50
C PRO A 76 8.78 10.89 11.71
N LEU A 77 8.86 11.03 10.39
CA LEU A 77 9.27 9.96 9.49
C LEU A 77 10.80 9.85 9.38
N PRO A 78 11.36 8.66 9.09
CA PRO A 78 10.70 7.37 9.12
C PRO A 78 10.65 6.79 10.54
N LYS A 79 11.10 7.53 11.56
CA LYS A 79 11.36 7.03 12.92
C LYS A 79 10.12 6.45 13.61
N GLY A 80 8.93 6.99 13.32
CA GLY A 80 7.66 6.53 13.86
C GLY A 80 7.19 5.16 13.37
N LEU A 81 7.79 4.62 12.30
CA LEU A 81 7.35 3.37 11.68
C LEU A 81 8.52 2.46 11.30
N PRO A 82 8.48 1.16 11.66
CA PRO A 82 9.41 0.18 11.11
C PRO A 82 9.36 0.18 9.57
N PRO A 83 10.48 -0.07 8.87
CA PRO A 83 10.54 -0.03 7.40
C PRO A 83 9.44 -0.85 6.70
N ILE A 84 9.11 -2.02 7.25
CA ILE A 84 8.03 -2.87 6.73
C ILE A 84 6.66 -2.20 6.81
N LYS A 85 6.35 -1.51 7.92
CA LYS A 85 5.07 -0.82 8.10
C LYS A 85 4.97 0.42 7.23
N LEU A 86 6.08 1.14 7.04
CA LEU A 86 6.13 2.24 6.09
C LEU A 86 5.93 1.75 4.64
N ALA A 87 6.58 0.65 4.24
CA ALA A 87 6.40 0.04 2.92
C ALA A 87 4.94 -0.40 2.68
N GLU A 88 4.35 -1.10 3.65
CA GLU A 88 2.95 -1.54 3.59
C GLU A 88 2.00 -0.34 3.47
N ALA A 89 2.17 0.68 4.32
CA ALA A 89 1.37 1.90 4.29
C ALA A 89 1.49 2.61 2.94
N THR A 90 2.71 2.88 2.47
CA THR A 90 2.92 3.56 1.19
C THR A 90 2.29 2.77 0.05
N ARG A 91 2.54 1.46 -0.06
CA ARG A 91 2.01 0.66 -1.17
C ARG A 91 0.50 0.51 -1.15
N GLN A 92 -0.06 0.18 0.01
CA GLN A 92 -1.47 -0.16 0.12
C GLN A 92 -2.33 1.09 0.05
N LEU A 93 -1.86 2.21 0.62
CA LEU A 93 -2.65 3.43 0.76
C LEU A 93 -2.56 4.36 -0.46
N THR A 94 -1.46 4.34 -1.22
CA THR A 94 -1.33 5.16 -2.44
C THR A 94 -1.81 4.48 -3.71
N PHE A 95 -2.03 3.16 -3.71
CA PHE A 95 -2.25 2.44 -4.96
C PHE A 95 -3.37 1.40 -4.91
N GLU A 96 -3.16 0.30 -4.18
CA GLU A 96 -4.12 -0.80 -4.13
C GLU A 96 -3.95 -1.56 -2.80
N PRO A 97 -4.99 -1.60 -1.94
CA PRO A 97 -4.88 -2.12 -0.57
C PRO A 97 -4.68 -3.63 -0.48
N ARG A 98 -4.81 -4.34 -1.60
CA ARG A 98 -4.54 -5.78 -1.68
C ARG A 98 -3.07 -6.10 -1.90
N GLY A 99 -2.26 -5.19 -2.45
CA GLY A 99 -0.84 -5.43 -2.75
C GLY A 99 -0.06 -5.92 -1.52
N GLN A 100 0.82 -6.90 -1.71
CA GLN A 100 1.63 -7.48 -0.63
C GLN A 100 3.08 -7.04 -0.76
N VAL A 101 3.66 -6.51 0.32
CA VAL A 101 5.11 -6.30 0.40
C VAL A 101 5.78 -7.66 0.45
N ALA A 102 6.72 -7.89 -0.45
CA ALA A 102 7.45 -9.14 -0.60
C ALA A 102 8.58 -9.22 0.44
N SER A 103 8.23 -9.24 1.73
CA SER A 103 9.20 -9.37 2.82
C SER A 103 9.52 -10.84 3.13
N ARG A 104 10.53 -11.08 3.97
CA ARG A 104 10.80 -12.44 4.47
C ARG A 104 9.68 -12.95 5.37
N GLU A 105 9.05 -12.07 6.15
CA GLU A 105 7.86 -12.41 6.94
C GLU A 105 6.70 -12.86 6.04
N PHE A 106 6.46 -12.15 4.94
CA PHE A 106 5.49 -12.55 3.93
C PHE A 106 5.81 -13.94 3.37
N LEU A 107 7.07 -14.18 3.00
CA LEU A 107 7.51 -15.48 2.51
C LEU A 107 7.26 -16.59 3.55
N GLN A 108 7.61 -16.37 4.82
CA GLN A 108 7.38 -17.36 5.89
C GLN A 108 5.90 -17.71 6.04
N ARG A 109 5.03 -16.69 5.98
CA ARG A 109 3.57 -16.86 6.05
C ARG A 109 3.01 -17.64 4.87
N VAL A 110 3.52 -17.39 3.67
CA VAL A 110 3.02 -17.99 2.42
C VAL A 110 3.66 -19.34 2.11
N ARG A 111 4.86 -19.62 2.63
CA ARG A 111 5.65 -20.83 2.32
C ARG A 111 4.85 -22.14 2.40
N PRO A 112 3.99 -22.39 3.41
CA PRO A 112 3.17 -23.60 3.46
C PRO A 112 2.16 -23.74 2.30
N TYR A 113 1.78 -22.63 1.68
CA TYR A 113 0.77 -22.54 0.61
C TYR A 113 1.33 -21.91 -0.67
N MET A 114 2.67 -21.92 -0.83
CA MET A 114 3.34 -21.23 -1.94
C MET A 114 2.83 -21.68 -3.30
N ALA A 115 2.45 -22.95 -3.45
CA ALA A 115 1.88 -23.49 -4.68
C ALA A 115 0.67 -22.68 -5.20
N ASN A 116 -0.12 -22.05 -4.31
CA ASN A 116 -1.26 -21.22 -4.70
C ASN A 116 -0.86 -19.89 -5.37
N TRP A 117 0.40 -19.49 -5.23
CA TRP A 117 0.96 -18.28 -5.82
C TRP A 117 1.71 -18.55 -7.12
N LEU A 118 1.88 -19.81 -7.52
CA LEU A 118 2.67 -20.20 -8.69
C LEU A 118 1.74 -20.66 -9.80
N ALA A 119 2.02 -20.25 -11.05
CA ALA A 119 1.33 -20.79 -12.21
C ALA A 119 1.65 -22.29 -12.38
N GLU A 120 2.88 -22.67 -12.05
CA GLU A 120 3.36 -24.04 -12.02
C GLU A 120 4.19 -24.27 -10.76
N ASP A 121 3.86 -25.32 -10.01
CA ASP A 121 4.57 -25.68 -8.80
C ASP A 121 5.84 -26.50 -9.11
N ASN A 122 6.91 -25.82 -9.52
CA ASN A 122 8.20 -26.40 -9.84
C ASN A 122 9.37 -25.68 -9.11
N PRO A 123 10.57 -26.29 -9.01
CA PRO A 123 11.69 -25.70 -8.27
C PRO A 123 12.11 -24.31 -8.77
N GLN A 124 12.04 -24.05 -10.08
CA GLN A 124 12.40 -22.76 -10.68
C GLN A 124 11.42 -21.66 -10.26
N SER A 125 10.12 -21.92 -10.34
CA SER A 125 9.06 -20.99 -9.93
C SER A 125 9.15 -20.66 -8.43
N ARG A 126 9.40 -21.68 -7.60
CA ARG A 126 9.61 -21.50 -6.15
C ARG A 126 10.82 -20.62 -5.86
N LYS A 127 11.96 -20.93 -6.49
CA LYS A 127 13.19 -20.15 -6.33
C LYS A 127 13.00 -18.70 -6.76
N LEU A 128 12.36 -18.47 -7.91
CA LEU A 128 12.07 -17.12 -8.39
C LEU A 128 11.19 -16.34 -7.40
N PHE A 129 10.15 -16.97 -6.83
CA PHE A 129 9.30 -16.36 -5.81
C PHE A 129 10.10 -15.95 -4.55
N GLU A 130 10.96 -16.85 -4.06
CA GLU A 130 11.81 -16.60 -2.90
C GLU A 130 12.82 -15.46 -3.15
N GLU A 131 13.39 -15.38 -4.35
CA GLU A 131 14.29 -14.29 -4.75
C GLU A 131 13.61 -12.92 -4.78
N GLN A 132 12.28 -12.87 -4.96
CA GLN A 132 11.54 -11.60 -4.88
C GLN A 132 11.25 -11.17 -3.43
N CYS A 133 11.43 -12.06 -2.45
CA CYS A 133 11.09 -11.81 -1.06
C CYS A 133 12.29 -11.26 -0.27
N GLU A 134 12.44 -9.94 -0.27
CA GLU A 134 13.47 -9.21 0.46
C GLU A 134 12.85 -8.19 1.43
N ASP A 135 13.40 -8.10 2.64
CA ASP A 135 12.91 -7.13 3.62
C ASP A 135 13.14 -5.69 3.15
N PRO A 136 12.19 -4.77 3.42
CA PRO A 136 12.35 -3.36 3.06
C PRO A 136 13.63 -2.75 3.64
N ALA A 137 14.42 -2.13 2.77
CA ALA A 137 15.69 -1.52 3.11
C ALA A 137 15.52 0.00 3.23
N LEU A 138 15.74 0.53 4.44
CA LEU A 138 15.69 1.95 4.74
C LEU A 138 17.10 2.51 4.85
N HIS A 139 17.40 3.53 4.05
CA HIS A 139 18.69 4.21 4.00
C HIS A 139 18.53 5.68 4.42
N GLN A 140 19.31 6.12 5.39
CA GLN A 140 19.39 7.53 5.78
C GLN A 140 20.34 8.28 4.84
N GLN A 141 19.96 9.49 4.43
CA GLN A 141 20.71 10.33 3.49
C GLN A 141 20.62 11.81 3.93
N GLY A 142 21.56 12.24 4.78
CA GLY A 142 21.53 13.59 5.36
C GLY A 142 20.26 13.81 6.21
N HIS A 143 19.44 14.78 5.83
CA HIS A 143 18.14 15.06 6.45
C HIS A 143 16.97 14.25 5.85
N GLY A 144 17.23 13.47 4.78
CA GLY A 144 16.24 12.65 4.12
C GLY A 144 16.47 11.16 4.31
N TRP A 145 15.54 10.39 3.79
CA TRP A 145 15.59 8.93 3.79
C TRP A 145 15.11 8.37 2.45
N THR A 146 15.59 7.18 2.12
CA THR A 146 15.11 6.38 0.99
C THR A 146 14.73 4.99 1.48
N LEU A 147 13.52 4.54 1.16
CA LEU A 147 13.01 3.21 1.42
C LEU A 147 12.88 2.44 0.10
N LEU A 148 13.47 1.25 0.04
CA LEU A 148 13.41 0.32 -1.07
C LEU A 148 12.69 -0.95 -0.66
N PHE A 149 11.73 -1.42 -1.48
CA PHE A 149 11.03 -2.67 -1.21
C PHE A 149 10.39 -3.25 -2.48
N ARG A 150 10.13 -4.55 -2.49
CA ARG A 150 9.39 -5.22 -3.56
C ARG A 150 7.95 -5.49 -3.13
N CYS A 151 7.05 -5.55 -4.11
CA CYS A 151 5.65 -5.91 -3.89
C CYS A 151 5.13 -6.87 -4.96
N PHE A 152 4.38 -7.88 -4.53
CA PHE A 152 3.49 -8.62 -5.41
C PHE A 152 2.23 -7.78 -5.67
N ASN A 153 1.94 -7.53 -6.93
CA ASN A 153 0.73 -6.82 -7.34
C ASN A 153 -0.41 -7.81 -7.64
N VAL A 154 -1.64 -7.30 -7.67
CA VAL A 154 -2.85 -8.10 -7.90
C VAL A 154 -2.94 -8.75 -9.29
N LYS A 155 -2.02 -8.39 -10.20
CA LYS A 155 -1.92 -8.97 -11.55
C LYS A 155 -0.84 -10.06 -11.62
N GLY A 156 -0.28 -10.48 -10.48
CA GLY A 156 0.74 -11.52 -10.44
C GLY A 156 2.14 -11.07 -10.87
N GLY A 157 2.37 -9.76 -11.00
CA GLY A 157 3.70 -9.21 -11.26
C GLY A 157 4.39 -8.76 -9.97
N VAL A 158 5.67 -8.42 -10.10
CA VAL A 158 6.47 -7.87 -8.99
C VAL A 158 6.96 -6.48 -9.34
N GLU A 159 6.76 -5.55 -8.43
CA GLU A 159 7.16 -4.14 -8.54
C GLU A 159 8.28 -3.86 -7.53
N LEU A 160 9.35 -3.18 -7.94
CA LEU A 160 10.31 -2.54 -7.05
C LEU A 160 9.86 -1.10 -6.80
N TRP A 161 9.76 -0.74 -5.53
CA TRP A 161 9.37 0.58 -5.06
C TRP A 161 10.57 1.31 -4.47
N THR A 162 10.68 2.59 -4.80
CA THR A 162 11.60 3.54 -4.21
C THR A 162 10.78 4.69 -3.66
N VAL A 163 10.87 4.89 -2.35
CA VAL A 163 10.13 5.94 -1.64
C VAL A 163 11.15 6.84 -0.99
N LYS A 164 11.02 8.15 -1.17
CA LYS A 164 11.90 9.14 -0.57
C LYS A 164 11.09 10.12 0.25
N GLY A 165 11.71 10.65 1.30
CA GLY A 165 11.10 11.66 2.14
C GLY A 165 12.07 12.23 3.15
N ASP A 166 11.51 13.00 4.07
CA ASP A 166 12.20 13.57 5.23
C ASP A 166 11.36 13.34 6.50
N GLU A 167 11.66 14.06 7.57
CA GLU A 167 10.96 13.92 8.86
C GLU A 167 9.49 14.33 8.82
N SER A 168 9.08 15.13 7.84
CA SER A 168 7.77 15.75 7.76
C SER A 168 6.87 15.17 6.67
N HIS A 169 7.43 14.55 5.62
CA HIS A 169 6.63 14.00 4.54
C HIS A 169 7.35 12.95 3.69
N VAL A 170 6.55 12.20 2.93
CA VAL A 170 6.99 11.41 1.79
C VAL A 170 6.99 12.32 0.56
N ALA A 171 8.16 12.58 0.00
CA ALA A 171 8.36 13.50 -1.11
C ALA A 171 8.14 12.83 -2.48
N GLU A 172 8.53 11.57 -2.62
CA GLU A 172 8.52 10.87 -3.90
C GLU A 172 8.19 9.39 -3.70
N THR A 173 7.37 8.84 -4.59
CA THR A 173 7.19 7.40 -4.76
C THR A 173 7.41 7.04 -6.23
N LYS A 174 8.38 6.17 -6.50
CA LYS A 174 8.64 5.61 -7.83
C LYS A 174 8.48 4.10 -7.77
N LYS A 175 7.90 3.53 -8.82
CA LYS A 175 7.82 2.07 -8.99
C LYS A 175 8.38 1.65 -10.34
N THR A 176 8.96 0.47 -10.39
CA THR A 176 9.49 -0.14 -11.62
C THR A 176 9.11 -1.62 -11.62
N LEU A 177 8.72 -2.14 -12.78
CA LEU A 177 8.33 -3.53 -12.93
C LEU A 177 9.60 -4.41 -12.92
N VAL A 178 9.63 -5.40 -12.02
CA VAL A 178 10.71 -6.40 -11.92
C VAL A 178 10.30 -7.70 -12.60
N CYS A 179 9.06 -8.15 -12.35
CA CYS A 179 8.46 -9.29 -13.03
C CYS A 179 7.15 -8.86 -13.71
N PRO A 180 6.89 -9.28 -14.96
CA PRO A 180 5.67 -8.93 -15.67
C PRO A 180 4.41 -9.48 -14.99
N ALA A 181 3.24 -8.95 -15.36
CA ALA A 181 1.97 -9.52 -14.93
C ALA A 181 1.85 -10.99 -15.39
N GLY A 182 1.25 -11.83 -14.56
CA GLY A 182 1.09 -13.26 -14.81
C GLY A 182 2.31 -14.13 -14.51
N THR A 183 3.43 -13.57 -14.04
CA THR A 183 4.56 -14.38 -13.55
C THR A 183 4.14 -15.26 -12.36
N PHE A 184 3.33 -14.70 -11.46
CA PHE A 184 2.76 -15.38 -10.32
C PHE A 184 1.23 -15.35 -10.40
N VAL A 185 0.58 -16.21 -9.61
CA VAL A 185 -0.86 -16.21 -9.42
C VAL A 185 -1.19 -15.36 -8.20
N TRP A 186 -2.25 -14.56 -8.30
CA TRP A 186 -2.81 -13.87 -7.15
C TRP A 186 -3.93 -14.73 -6.54
N PRO A 187 -3.73 -15.36 -5.36
CA PRO A 187 -4.66 -16.37 -4.85
C PRO A 187 -5.96 -15.80 -4.25
N MET A 188 -6.30 -14.55 -4.57
CA MET A 188 -7.55 -13.92 -4.13
C MET A 188 -8.39 -13.48 -5.33
N ALA A 189 -8.76 -14.46 -6.15
CA ALA A 189 -9.98 -14.43 -6.94
C ALA A 189 -11.09 -15.13 -6.14
#